data_AF-A0A1H3BWW8-F1
#
_entry.id   AF-A0A1H3BWW8-F1
#
_cell.length_a   1.000
_cell.length_b   1.000
_cell.length_c   1.000
_cell.angle_alpha   90.00
_cell.angle_beta   90.00
_cell.angle_gamma   90.00
#
_symmetry.space_group_name_H-M   'P 1'
#
loop_
_entity.id
_entity.type
_entity.pdbx_description
1 polymer ?
#
loop_
_entity_poly.entity_id
_entity_poly.type
_entity_poly.pdbx_seq_one_letter_code
_entity_poly.pdbx_strand_id
1 'polypeptide(L)' 'MREMAAPKEYPDELRKRAIWLAIGARRDPATRTGALRRIGEQLRINPETMRNWLAQAEIDEGPAGHDNR' A
#
# COMPACT_ATOMS: atom_id res chain seq x y z
N MET A 1 3.38 -22.46 -0.14
CA MET A 1 3.17 -22.72 1.31
C MET A 1 2.40 -21.55 1.86
N ARG A 2 1.29 -21.81 2.57
CA ARG A 2 0.36 -20.77 3.01
C ARG A 2 1.01 -19.97 4.14
N GLU A 3 1.20 -18.69 3.83
CA GLU A 3 1.44 -17.53 4.70
C GLU A 3 1.50 -17.84 6.20
N MET A 4 2.72 -17.84 6.72
CA MET A 4 2.99 -17.66 8.14
C MET A 4 3.73 -16.34 8.32
N ALA A 5 3.05 -15.24 7.97
CA ALA A 5 3.47 -13.95 8.46
C ALA A 5 2.81 -13.75 9.82
N ALA A 6 3.59 -13.29 10.80
CA ALA A 6 3.20 -12.85 12.14
C ALA A 6 1.82 -12.17 12.17
N PRO A 7 1.13 -12.06 13.33
CA PRO A 7 -0.12 -11.30 13.45
C PRO A 7 0.10 -9.87 12.94
N LYS A 8 -0.10 -9.68 11.64
CA LYS A 8 0.25 -8.47 10.93
C LYS A 8 -0.93 -7.59 11.23
N GLU A 9 -0.70 -6.52 11.95
CA GLU A 9 -1.72 -5.54 12.33
C GLU A 9 -2.56 -5.06 11.12
N TYR A 10 -2.12 -5.35 9.88
CA TYR A 10 -2.88 -5.15 8.65
C TYR A 10 -2.73 -6.37 7.71
N PRO A 11 -3.84 -7.03 7.30
CA PRO A 11 -3.79 -8.12 6.33
C PRO A 11 -3.34 -7.62 4.95
N ASP A 12 -2.66 -8.48 4.18
CA ASP A 12 -2.09 -8.10 2.87
C ASP A 12 -3.17 -7.69 1.85
N GLU A 13 -4.40 -8.17 2.00
CA GLU A 13 -5.58 -7.70 1.25
C GLU A 13 -5.89 -6.22 1.51
N LEU A 14 -5.82 -5.77 2.77
CA LEU A 14 -6.01 -4.37 3.15
C LEU A 14 -4.90 -3.51 2.55
N ARG A 15 -3.65 -3.99 2.62
CA ARG A 15 -2.49 -3.31 2.02
C ARG A 15 -2.67 -3.13 0.53
N LYS A 16 -2.99 -4.21 -0.20
CA LYS A 16 -3.23 -4.15 -1.65
C LYS A 16 -4.36 -3.19 -1.99
N ARG A 17 -5.49 -3.24 -1.26
CA ARG A 17 -6.61 -2.32 -1.44
C ARG A 17 -6.21 -0.86 -1.22
N ALA A 18 -5.45 -0.58 -0.17
CA ALA A 18 -4.95 0.76 0.14
C ALA A 18 -4.06 1.32 -0.98
N ILE A 19 -3.16 0.49 -1.52
CA ILE A 19 -2.28 0.85 -2.64
C ILE A 19 -3.10 1.16 -3.90
N TRP A 20 -4.06 0.29 -4.27
CA TRP A 20 -4.94 0.51 -5.42
C TRP A 20 -5.76 1.80 -5.32
N LEU A 21 -6.31 2.09 -4.13
CA LEU A 21 -7.01 3.35 -3.87
C LEU A 21 -6.09 4.56 -4.03
N ALA A 22 -4.85 4.47 -3.54
CA ALA A 22 -3.90 5.55 -3.62
C ALA A 22 -3.43 5.81 -5.06
N ILE A 23 -3.21 4.75 -5.86
CA ILE A 23 -2.91 4.87 -7.29
C ILE A 23 -4.07 5.53 -8.04
N GLY A 24 -5.30 5.08 -7.79
CA GLY A 24 -6.52 5.67 -8.38
C GLY A 24 -6.68 7.15 -8.04
N ALA A 25 -6.50 7.52 -6.78
CA ALA A 25 -6.61 8.91 -6.34
C ALA A 25 -5.47 9.80 -6.85
N ARG A 26 -4.25 9.27 -7.04
CA ARG A 26 -3.13 10.03 -7.63
C ARG A 26 -3.33 10.32 -9.12
N ARG A 27 -4.19 9.56 -9.80
CA ARG A 27 -4.54 9.77 -11.21
C ARG A 27 -5.40 11.01 -11.42
N ASP A 28 -6.11 11.45 -10.38
CA ASP A 28 -6.86 12.69 -10.39
C ASP A 28 -5.99 13.85 -9.85
N PRO A 29 -5.74 14.91 -10.63
CA PRO A 29 -4.84 15.99 -10.23
C PRO A 29 -5.38 16.84 -9.07
N ALA A 30 -6.70 16.87 -8.85
CA ALA A 30 -7.32 17.62 -7.77
C ALA A 30 -7.17 16.91 -6.40
N THR A 31 -7.15 15.57 -6.40
CA THR A 31 -7.03 14.76 -5.17
C THR A 31 -5.63 14.19 -4.93
N ARG A 32 -4.72 14.32 -5.90
CA ARG A 32 -3.32 13.89 -5.80
C ARG A 32 -2.62 14.42 -4.54
N THR A 33 -2.82 15.70 -4.23
CA THR A 33 -2.25 16.35 -3.04
C THR A 33 -3.10 16.00 -1.82
N GLY A 34 -2.75 14.91 -1.13
CA GLY A 34 -3.44 14.46 0.09
C GLY A 34 -4.19 13.13 -0.03
N ALA A 35 -4.22 12.51 -1.22
CA ALA A 35 -4.78 11.17 -1.43
C ALA A 35 -4.30 10.16 -0.37
N LEU A 36 -2.99 10.07 -0.17
CA LEU A 36 -2.36 9.20 0.83
C LEU A 36 -2.91 9.43 2.24
N ARG A 37 -2.96 10.71 2.68
CA ARG A 37 -3.46 11.06 4.00
C ARG A 37 -4.94 10.70 4.15
N ARG A 38 -5.77 11.06 3.18
CA ARG A 38 -7.21 10.74 3.20
C ARG A 38 -7.49 9.25 3.25
N ILE A 39 -6.78 8.45 2.45
CA ILE A 39 -7.01 7.00 2.41
C ILE A 39 -6.47 6.37 3.70
N GLY A 40 -5.36 6.87 4.24
CA GLY A 40 -4.84 6.46 5.55
C GLY A 40 -5.86 6.70 6.65
N GLU A 41 -6.40 7.93 6.75
CA GLU A 41 -7.43 8.27 7.75
C GLU A 41 -8.71 7.44 7.58
N GLN A 42 -9.15 7.17 6.33
CA GLN A 42 -10.32 6.32 6.06
C GLN A 42 -10.15 4.87 6.51
N LEU A 43 -8.95 4.32 6.33
CA LEU A 43 -8.64 2.94 6.69
C LEU A 43 -8.09 2.82 8.13
N ARG A 44 -7.97 3.95 8.86
CA ARG A 44 -7.30 4.05 10.17
C ARG A 44 -5.84 3.57 10.13
N ILE A 45 -5.18 3.81 9.00
CA ILE A 45 -3.78 3.47 8.74
C ILE A 45 -2.95 4.75 8.80
N ASN A 46 -1.79 4.67 9.43
CA ASN A 46 -0.90 5.82 9.49
C ASN A 46 -0.46 6.24 8.07
N PRO A 47 -0.49 7.54 7.72
CA PRO A 47 -0.13 7.99 6.38
C PRO A 47 1.32 7.63 6.00
N GLU A 48 2.21 7.53 6.98
CA GLU A 48 3.58 7.04 6.81
C GLU A 48 3.63 5.57 6.39
N THR A 49 2.81 4.71 7.02
CA THR A 49 2.66 3.29 6.67
C THR A 49 2.18 3.15 5.23
N MET A 50 1.19 3.93 4.81
CA MET A 50 0.70 3.92 3.43
C MET A 50 1.78 4.36 2.43
N ARG A 51 2.61 5.34 2.80
CA ARG A 51 3.73 5.79 1.97
C ARG A 51 4.77 4.69 1.78
N ASN A 52 5.08 3.95 2.86
CA ASN A 52 5.97 2.79 2.81
C ASN A 52 5.40 1.69 1.91
N TRP A 53 4.10 1.40 2.00
CA TRP A 53 3.46 0.40 1.16
C TRP A 53 3.48 0.72 -0.33
N LEU A 54 3.31 2.00 -0.70
CA LEU A 54 3.44 2.45 -2.08
C LEU A 54 4.87 2.30 -2.60
N ALA A 55 5.87 2.74 -1.82
CA ALA A 55 7.28 2.59 -2.19
C ALA A 55 7.66 1.11 -2.37
N GLN A 56 7.17 0.23 -1.49
CA GLN A 56 7.36 -1.22 -1.61
C GLN A 56 6.64 -1.81 -2.82
N ALA A 57 5.47 -1.29 -3.20
CA ALA A 57 4.76 -1.73 -4.39
C ALA A 57 5.49 -1.34 -5.68
N GLU A 58 6.10 -0.15 -5.72
CA GLU A 58 6.97 0.29 -6.83
C GLU A 58 8.24 -0.57 -6.94
N ILE A 59 8.75 -1.09 -5.82
CA ILE A 59 9.90 -2.01 -5.79
C ILE A 59 9.50 -3.43 -6.23
N ASP A 60 8.36 -3.94 -5.76
CA ASP A 60 7.82 -5.27 -6.09
C ASP A 60 7.42 -5.40 -7.57
N GLU A 61 6.99 -4.30 -8.19
CA GLU A 61 6.72 -4.20 -9.64
C GLU A 61 8.00 -4.33 -10.50
N GLY A 62 9.18 -4.06 -9.92
CA GLY A 62 10.46 -4.28 -10.59
C GLY A 62 10.79 -5.76 -10.75
N PRO A 63 11.55 -6.18 -11.79
CA PRO A 63 11.85 -7.59 -12.09
C PRO A 63 12.74 -8.31 -11.03
N ALA A 64 12.93 -7.73 -9.85
CA ALA A 64 13.75 -8.27 -8.77
C ALA A 64 13.02 -8.14 -7.43
N GLY A 65 11.95 -8.93 -7.23
CA GLY A 65 11.21 -8.94 -5.97
C GLY A 65 10.52 -10.26 -5.61
N HIS A 66 10.50 -11.25 -6.50
CA HIS A 66 9.98 -12.60 -6.19
C HIS A 66 11.11 -13.64 -6.16
N ASP A 67 12.15 -13.35 -5.36
CA ASP A 67 13.03 -14.38 -4.81
C ASP A 67 13.03 -14.25 -3.29
N ASN A 68 12.16 -15.01 -2.66
CA ASN A 68 12.31 -15.40 -1.26
C ASN A 68 11.87 -16.86 -1.17
N ARG A 69 12.77 -17.74 -1.65
CA ARG A 69 12.71 -19.18 -1.45
C ARG A 69 12.92 -19.54 0.02
#